data_AF-A0A6N2R0N1-F1
#
_entry.id   AF-A0A6N2R0N1-F1
#
_cell.length_a   1.000
_cell.length_b   1.000
_cell.length_c   1.000
_cell.angle_alpha   90.00
_cell.angle_beta   90.00
_cell.angle_gamma   90.00
#
_symmetry.space_group_name_H-M   'P 1'
#
loop_
_entity.id
_entity.type
_entity.pdbx_description
1 polymer ?
#
loop_
_entity_poly.entity_id
_entity_poly.type
_entity_poly.pdbx_seq_one_letter_code
_entity_poly.pdbx_strand_id
1 'polypeptide(L)'
;MLATSIIIILAVVAAAVLIALIIWRIRSRRFRPTADIQRQQMELNADLKDAGFAYEINGDYFYSLMDCWQREVGYCRLYDEAAPMFNMIMDCEPVEFSYGGKRWLIELWKGQYGITTGGEIGIYNTKREDIDHEKFKGTFYENIRDDERLPLSYVLRKNGKVLLRRRAVHWWLTGFKLGEFSETDTLTMDASITFPNREMRDSFIDSLKKLGYRRREFSVRRNTVNIHYTEPHSVQPEARDGIQEAVVQKTNKNNCRLYEFTTEKYPNTLDKIEYIKAVMPELYTIFVDSLYAKGIYEAFGWIKDWLTGKRPEPRPPHPPKPPCPPKPPCPPEPPCPPEPPCPPKPPCPPEPPCPPKPPCPPHPPCPSEPPCHPCRSCPPRRQCDSNDCCCRPSDSCHHCGKHREE
;
A
#
# COMPACT_ATOMS: atom_id res chain seq x y z
N MET A 1 -20.52 -44.00 -25.94
CA MET A 1 -20.49 -43.79 -24.47
C MET A 1 -20.01 -42.38 -24.14
N LEU A 2 -18.77 -42.00 -24.46
CA LEU A 2 -18.24 -40.63 -24.21
C LEU A 2 -19.07 -39.49 -24.82
N ALA A 3 -19.46 -39.58 -26.10
CA ALA A 3 -20.26 -38.54 -26.76
C ALA A 3 -21.65 -38.36 -26.12
N THR A 4 -22.30 -39.45 -25.72
CA THR A 4 -23.60 -39.43 -25.03
C THR A 4 -23.48 -38.78 -23.66
N SER A 5 -22.43 -39.10 -22.90
CA SER A 5 -22.16 -38.46 -21.60
C SER A 5 -21.91 -36.96 -21.73
N ILE A 6 -21.16 -36.51 -22.76
CA ILE A 6 -20.92 -35.08 -23.01
C ILE A 6 -22.22 -34.35 -23.32
N ILE A 7 -23.08 -34.92 -24.18
CA ILE A 7 -24.38 -34.33 -24.53
C ILE A 7 -25.28 -34.20 -23.29
N ILE A 8 -25.31 -35.22 -22.43
CA ILE A 8 -26.07 -35.18 -21.17
C ILE A 8 -25.53 -34.09 -20.25
N ILE A 9 -24.21 -33.97 -20.09
CA ILE A 9 -23.59 -32.91 -19.27
C ILE A 9 -23.97 -31.53 -19.80
N LEU A 10 -23.83 -31.30 -21.12
CA LEU A 10 -24.18 -30.02 -21.73
C LEU A 10 -25.66 -29.68 -21.56
N ALA A 11 -26.56 -30.66 -21.69
CA ALA A 11 -27.99 -30.46 -21.48
C ALA A 11 -28.31 -30.12 -20.01
N VAL A 12 -27.66 -30.79 -19.04
CA VAL A 12 -27.82 -30.50 -17.61
C VAL A 12 -27.31 -29.09 -17.28
N VAL A 13 -26.14 -28.70 -17.80
CA VAL A 13 -25.59 -27.35 -17.61
C VAL A 13 -26.51 -26.29 -18.22
N ALA A 14 -27.00 -26.51 -19.45
CA ALA A 14 -27.92 -25.59 -20.10
C ALA A 14 -29.24 -25.44 -19.33
N ALA A 15 -29.78 -26.55 -18.80
CA ALA A 15 -30.99 -26.52 -17.97
C ALA A 15 -30.75 -25.77 -16.65
N ALA A 16 -29.61 -26.00 -15.99
CA ALA A 16 -29.23 -25.28 -14.77
C ALA A 16 -29.08 -23.77 -15.01
N VAL A 17 -28.44 -23.37 -16.11
CA VAL A 17 -28.31 -21.95 -16.51
C VAL A 17 -29.69 -21.35 -16.78
N LEU A 18 -30.58 -22.05 -17.49
CA LEU A 18 -31.94 -21.57 -17.75
C LEU A 18 -32.74 -21.40 -16.45
N ILE A 19 -32.66 -22.36 -15.53
CA ILE A 19 -33.30 -22.28 -14.22
C ILE A 19 -32.75 -21.08 -13.44
N ALA A 20 -31.43 -20.87 -13.42
CA ALA A 20 -30.81 -19.72 -12.78
C ALA A 20 -31.29 -18.40 -13.38
N LEU A 21 -31.40 -18.31 -14.72
CA LEU A 21 -31.94 -17.11 -15.41
C LEU A 21 -33.41 -16.85 -15.09
N ILE A 22 -34.23 -17.90 -14.98
CA ILE A 22 -35.64 -17.79 -14.58
C ILE A 22 -35.74 -17.30 -13.14
N ILE A 23 -34.98 -17.89 -12.21
CA ILE A 23 -34.93 -17.49 -10.80
C ILE A 23 -34.47 -16.03 -10.69
N TRP A 24 -33.39 -15.68 -11.38
CA TRP A 24 -32.88 -14.32 -11.48
C TRP A 24 -33.98 -13.36 -11.95
N ARG A 25 -34.65 -13.65 -13.06
CA ARG A 25 -35.73 -12.82 -13.61
C ARG A 25 -36.91 -12.66 -12.65
N ILE A 26 -37.30 -13.72 -11.93
CA ILE A 26 -38.38 -13.67 -10.94
C ILE A 26 -37.96 -12.80 -9.74
N ARG A 27 -36.77 -13.04 -9.17
CA ARG A 27 -36.23 -12.29 -8.03
C ARG A 27 -36.08 -10.81 -8.41
N SER A 28 -35.49 -10.49 -9.56
CA SER A 28 -35.32 -9.12 -10.04
C SER A 28 -36.65 -8.38 -10.24
N ARG A 29 -37.72 -9.06 -10.71
CA ARG A 29 -39.04 -8.43 -10.88
C ARG A 29 -39.72 -8.12 -9.54
N ARG A 30 -39.53 -9.00 -8.54
CA ARG A 30 -40.11 -8.88 -7.21
C ARG A 30 -39.35 -7.94 -6.29
N PHE A 31 -38.06 -7.73 -6.56
CA PHE A 31 -37.21 -6.89 -5.73
C PHE A 31 -37.75 -5.45 -5.66
N ARG A 32 -37.74 -4.92 -4.45
CA ARG A 32 -38.00 -3.51 -4.12
C ARG A 32 -36.97 -3.12 -3.06
N PRO A 33 -36.21 -2.04 -3.26
CA PRO A 33 -35.25 -1.62 -2.25
C PRO A 33 -35.95 -1.25 -0.95
N THR A 34 -35.28 -1.49 0.17
CA THR A 34 -35.73 -1.07 1.49
C THR A 34 -35.70 0.46 1.60
N ALA A 35 -36.84 1.08 1.93
CA ALA A 35 -36.94 2.54 2.01
C ALA A 35 -36.13 3.13 3.18
N ASP A 36 -35.92 2.36 4.25
CA ASP A 36 -35.09 2.75 5.39
C ASP A 36 -33.61 2.50 5.09
N ILE A 37 -32.99 3.56 4.61
CA ILE A 37 -31.57 3.61 4.25
C ILE A 37 -30.65 3.32 5.47
N GLN A 38 -31.04 3.75 6.67
CA GLN A 38 -30.24 3.52 7.88
C GLN A 38 -30.26 2.04 8.26
N ARG A 39 -31.42 1.41 8.13
CA ARG A 39 -31.56 -0.04 8.28
C ARG A 39 -30.74 -0.81 7.24
N GLN A 40 -30.79 -0.43 5.97
CA GLN A 40 -29.97 -1.05 4.92
C GLN A 40 -28.47 -0.97 5.26
N GLN A 41 -27.99 0.21 5.68
CA GLN A 41 -26.60 0.40 6.09
C GLN A 41 -26.24 -0.49 7.30
N MET A 42 -27.12 -0.57 8.29
CA MET A 42 -26.90 -1.41 9.47
C MET A 42 -26.82 -2.90 9.12
N GLU A 43 -27.71 -3.39 8.27
CA GLU A 43 -27.71 -4.78 7.81
C GLU A 43 -26.45 -5.09 6.99
N LEU A 44 -26.06 -4.22 6.06
CA LEU A 44 -24.81 -4.38 5.31
C LEU A 44 -23.58 -4.36 6.22
N ASN A 45 -23.53 -3.45 7.19
CA ASN A 45 -22.42 -3.36 8.13
C ASN A 45 -22.37 -4.55 9.09
N ALA A 46 -23.51 -5.19 9.38
CA ALA A 46 -23.54 -6.44 10.12
C ALA A 46 -22.90 -7.59 9.31
N ASP A 47 -23.21 -7.68 8.01
CA ASP A 47 -22.62 -8.70 7.12
C ASP A 47 -21.09 -8.54 6.96
N LEU A 48 -20.59 -7.30 6.93
CA LEU A 48 -19.18 -6.97 6.72
C LEU A 48 -18.34 -7.00 8.00
N LYS A 49 -18.97 -7.03 9.17
CA LYS A 49 -18.32 -6.77 10.46
C LYS A 49 -17.15 -7.72 10.71
N ASP A 50 -17.34 -9.03 10.58
CA ASP A 50 -16.27 -9.96 10.94
C ASP A 50 -15.16 -10.00 9.87
N ALA A 51 -15.43 -9.49 8.65
CA ALA A 51 -14.40 -9.27 7.61
C ALA A 51 -13.53 -8.05 7.94
N GLY A 52 -13.95 -7.23 8.91
CA GLY A 52 -13.21 -6.06 9.37
C GLY A 52 -13.59 -4.76 8.68
N PHE A 53 -14.73 -4.69 7.99
CA PHE A 53 -15.13 -3.53 7.18
C PHE A 53 -16.53 -3.01 7.53
N ALA A 54 -16.79 -1.78 7.11
CA ALA A 54 -18.10 -1.14 7.13
C ALA A 54 -18.25 -0.18 5.95
N TYR A 55 -19.49 0.20 5.66
CA TYR A 55 -19.90 1.14 4.64
C TYR A 55 -20.32 2.47 5.27
N GLU A 56 -19.86 3.58 4.69
CA GLU A 56 -20.24 4.95 5.04
C GLU A 56 -21.11 5.55 3.93
N ILE A 57 -22.35 5.87 4.28
CA ILE A 57 -23.32 6.38 3.32
C ILE A 57 -22.99 7.79 2.79
N ASN A 58 -22.54 8.71 3.64
CA ASN A 58 -22.36 10.10 3.24
C ASN A 58 -21.17 10.27 2.27
N GLY A 59 -20.19 9.39 2.38
CA GLY A 59 -19.03 9.34 1.49
C GLY A 59 -19.15 8.31 0.36
N ASP A 60 -20.14 7.42 0.44
CA ASP A 60 -20.35 6.28 -0.45
C ASP A 60 -19.07 5.48 -0.72
N TYR A 61 -18.50 4.95 0.37
CA TYR A 61 -17.28 4.13 0.36
C TYR A 61 -17.30 3.07 1.47
N PHE A 62 -16.50 2.02 1.30
CA PHE A 62 -16.18 1.02 2.32
C PHE A 62 -14.90 1.40 3.06
N TYR A 63 -14.77 1.03 4.32
CA TYR A 63 -13.60 1.32 5.14
C TYR A 63 -13.38 0.26 6.23
N SER A 64 -12.14 0.17 6.71
CA SER A 64 -11.71 -0.74 7.76
C SER A 64 -12.21 -0.29 9.14
N LEU A 65 -12.64 -1.25 9.95
CA LEU A 65 -12.96 -1.03 11.36
C LEU A 65 -11.67 -0.86 12.18
N MET A 66 -11.76 -0.13 13.29
CA MET A 66 -10.62 0.08 14.19
C MET A 66 -10.06 -1.24 14.73
N ASP A 67 -10.96 -2.12 15.17
CA ASP A 67 -10.64 -3.39 15.82
C ASP A 67 -10.96 -4.57 14.89
N CYS A 68 -10.48 -4.50 13.64
CA CYS A 68 -10.58 -5.59 12.70
C CYS A 68 -9.48 -6.65 12.93
N TRP A 69 -9.69 -7.88 12.46
CA TRP A 69 -8.73 -8.97 12.63
C TRP A 69 -7.35 -8.64 12.04
N GLN A 70 -7.29 -7.81 11.00
CA GLN A 70 -6.05 -7.36 10.35
C GLN A 70 -5.12 -6.66 11.36
N ARG A 71 -5.67 -6.15 12.47
CA ARG A 71 -4.89 -5.59 13.57
C ARG A 71 -3.99 -6.62 14.24
N GLU A 72 -4.37 -7.90 14.26
CA GLU A 72 -3.69 -8.96 14.99
C GLU A 72 -2.53 -9.60 14.20
N VAL A 73 -2.44 -9.34 12.89
CA VAL A 73 -1.49 -10.04 12.00
C VAL A 73 -0.25 -9.22 11.63
N GLY A 74 -0.21 -7.95 12.02
CA GLY A 74 0.90 -7.04 11.69
C GLY A 74 1.07 -6.84 10.19
N TYR A 75 2.30 -6.54 9.76
CA TYR A 75 2.60 -6.16 8.39
C TYR A 75 4.03 -6.50 7.98
N CYS A 76 4.21 -6.91 6.72
CA CYS A 76 5.51 -7.01 6.08
C CYS A 76 5.38 -6.87 4.56
N ARG A 77 6.47 -6.53 3.87
CA ARG A 77 6.50 -6.33 2.41
C ARG A 77 5.93 -7.51 1.61
N LEU A 78 6.01 -8.74 2.12
CA LEU A 78 5.43 -9.91 1.46
C LEU A 78 3.93 -9.77 1.18
N TYR A 79 3.21 -8.95 1.96
CA TYR A 79 1.79 -8.71 1.75
C TYR A 79 1.55 -7.88 0.48
N ASP A 80 2.39 -6.88 0.20
CA ASP A 80 2.36 -6.14 -1.07
C ASP A 80 2.70 -7.05 -2.25
N GLU A 81 3.73 -7.88 -2.12
CA GLU A 81 4.13 -8.84 -3.15
C GLU A 81 3.02 -9.85 -3.46
N ALA A 82 2.17 -10.16 -2.48
CA ALA A 82 1.04 -11.07 -2.67
C ALA A 82 -0.24 -10.39 -3.19
N ALA A 83 -0.30 -9.05 -3.21
CA ALA A 83 -1.51 -8.30 -3.53
C ALA A 83 -2.17 -8.70 -4.88
N PRO A 84 -1.42 -8.94 -5.97
CA PRO A 84 -2.01 -9.37 -7.24
C PRO A 84 -2.75 -10.72 -7.18
N MET A 85 -2.38 -11.62 -6.27
CA MET A 85 -3.10 -12.89 -6.06
C MET A 85 -4.51 -12.69 -5.52
N PHE A 86 -4.79 -11.52 -4.94
CA PHE A 86 -6.09 -11.11 -4.41
C PHE A 86 -6.79 -10.08 -5.30
N ASN A 87 -6.38 -10.01 -6.58
CA ASN A 87 -6.86 -9.03 -7.55
C ASN A 87 -6.62 -7.56 -7.14
N MET A 88 -5.59 -7.30 -6.33
CA MET A 88 -5.20 -5.95 -5.93
C MET A 88 -3.99 -5.51 -6.74
N ILE A 89 -4.12 -4.36 -7.42
CA ILE A 89 -3.05 -3.70 -8.17
C ILE A 89 -3.00 -2.26 -7.66
N MET A 90 -1.95 -1.94 -6.91
CA MET A 90 -1.81 -0.68 -6.22
C MET A 90 -0.38 -0.18 -6.27
N ASP A 91 -0.22 1.14 -6.18
CA ASP A 91 1.06 1.73 -5.87
C ASP A 91 1.25 1.70 -4.35
N CYS A 92 2.42 1.22 -3.89
CA CYS A 92 2.81 1.12 -2.48
C CYS A 92 3.96 2.09 -2.21
N GLU A 93 3.87 2.93 -1.18
CA GLU A 93 4.94 3.86 -0.76
C GLU A 93 5.31 3.64 0.72
N PRO A 94 6.19 2.66 1.01
CA PRO A 94 6.66 2.40 2.37
C PRO A 94 7.66 3.47 2.81
N VAL A 95 7.34 4.22 3.87
CA VAL A 95 8.22 5.20 4.50
C VAL A 95 8.71 4.65 5.84
N GLU A 96 9.89 4.06 5.82
CA GLU A 96 10.54 3.48 7.00
C GLU A 96 11.39 4.50 7.75
N PHE A 97 11.28 4.59 9.07
CA PHE A 97 12.08 5.50 9.90
C PHE A 97 12.26 5.01 11.34
N SER A 98 13.24 5.56 12.05
CA SER A 98 13.50 5.23 13.45
C SER A 98 13.05 6.37 14.37
N TYR A 99 12.36 6.03 15.45
CA TYR A 99 11.92 6.98 16.47
C TYR A 99 11.59 6.27 17.79
N GLY A 100 12.01 6.84 18.92
CA GLY A 100 11.68 6.31 20.25
C GLY A 100 12.18 4.88 20.50
N GLY A 101 13.32 4.50 19.91
CA GLY A 101 13.88 3.15 20.00
C GLY A 101 13.06 2.08 19.28
N LYS A 102 12.24 2.46 18.30
CA LYS A 102 11.45 1.58 17.44
C LYS A 102 11.76 1.85 15.97
N ARG A 103 11.60 0.83 15.14
CA ARG A 103 11.50 0.94 13.68
C ARG A 103 10.05 1.13 13.31
N TRP A 104 9.74 2.20 12.59
CA TRP A 104 8.39 2.56 12.16
C TRP A 104 8.28 2.40 10.66
N LEU A 105 7.09 1.99 10.24
CA LEU A 105 6.64 2.01 8.86
C LEU A 105 5.35 2.83 8.81
N ILE A 106 5.34 3.88 8.01
CA ILE A 106 4.10 4.48 7.53
C ILE A 106 4.05 4.24 6.04
N GLU A 107 2.99 3.60 5.57
CA GLU A 107 2.86 3.24 4.17
C GLU A 107 1.57 3.80 3.58
N LEU A 108 1.70 4.35 2.37
CA LEU A 108 0.59 4.88 1.58
C LEU A 108 0.29 3.91 0.45
N TRP A 109 -0.99 3.58 0.25
CA TRP A 109 -1.42 2.79 -0.90
C TRP A 109 -2.48 3.53 -1.70
N LYS A 110 -2.43 3.43 -3.02
CA LYS A 110 -3.53 3.85 -3.92
C LYS A 110 -3.64 2.90 -5.10
N GLY A 111 -4.85 2.46 -5.44
CA GLY A 111 -4.99 1.49 -6.52
C GLY A 111 -6.38 0.89 -6.69
N GLN A 112 -6.39 -0.23 -7.43
CA GLN A 112 -7.54 -1.08 -7.66
C GLN A 112 -7.49 -2.29 -6.73
N TYR A 113 -8.55 -2.49 -5.95
CA TYR A 113 -8.73 -3.58 -4.99
C TYR A 113 -9.94 -4.41 -5.44
N GLY A 114 -9.69 -5.35 -6.36
CA GLY A 114 -10.75 -6.15 -6.99
C GLY A 114 -11.75 -5.26 -7.75
N ILE A 115 -13.00 -5.25 -7.29
CA ILE A 115 -14.08 -4.41 -7.88
C ILE A 115 -14.19 -3.02 -7.25
N THR A 116 -13.19 -2.61 -6.48
CA THR A 116 -13.17 -1.31 -5.82
C THR A 116 -11.91 -0.52 -6.18
N THR A 117 -12.00 0.80 -6.25
CA THR A 117 -10.82 1.69 -6.29
C THR A 117 -10.65 2.29 -4.90
N GLY A 118 -9.43 2.36 -4.36
CA GLY A 118 -9.24 2.84 -3.00
C GLY A 118 -7.89 3.46 -2.71
N GLY A 119 -7.74 3.85 -1.44
CA GLY A 119 -6.48 4.30 -0.89
C GLY A 119 -6.41 4.11 0.62
N GLU A 120 -5.19 4.03 1.11
CA GLU A 120 -4.91 3.60 2.49
C GLU A 120 -3.71 4.34 3.07
N ILE A 121 -3.72 4.50 4.39
CA ILE A 121 -2.55 4.92 5.18
C ILE A 121 -2.41 3.95 6.35
N GLY A 122 -1.34 3.17 6.38
CA GLY A 122 -1.02 2.20 7.42
C GLY A 122 0.14 2.69 8.28
N ILE A 123 0.08 2.43 9.57
CA ILE A 123 1.12 2.76 10.54
C ILE A 123 1.42 1.51 11.36
N TYR A 124 2.69 1.14 11.37
CA TYR A 124 3.19 -0.02 12.08
C TYR A 124 4.52 0.32 12.75
N ASN A 125 4.87 -0.43 13.79
CA ASN A 125 6.20 -0.33 14.38
C ASN A 125 6.68 -1.67 14.94
N THR A 126 7.98 -1.79 15.14
CA THR A 126 8.58 -2.99 15.71
C THR A 126 9.85 -2.65 16.50
N LYS A 127 10.12 -3.48 17.50
CA LYS A 127 11.42 -3.57 18.20
C LYS A 127 12.12 -4.90 17.93
N ARG A 128 11.49 -5.78 17.15
CA ARG A 128 11.99 -7.12 16.86
C ARG A 128 13.12 -7.04 15.85
N GLU A 129 13.92 -8.10 15.82
CA GLU A 129 14.83 -8.37 14.71
C GLU A 129 14.04 -8.75 13.46
N ASP A 130 14.73 -8.77 12.31
CA ASP A 130 14.13 -9.19 11.05
C ASP A 130 13.76 -10.67 11.07
N ILE A 131 12.70 -11.02 10.33
CA ILE A 131 12.40 -12.41 10.05
C ILE A 131 13.53 -12.95 9.17
N ASP A 132 14.11 -14.07 9.58
CA ASP A 132 14.99 -14.89 8.75
C ASP A 132 14.33 -16.26 8.52
N HIS A 133 13.50 -16.35 7.48
CA HIS A 133 12.82 -17.57 7.07
C HIS A 133 13.05 -17.82 5.57
N GLU A 134 13.03 -19.09 5.15
CA GLU A 134 13.17 -19.48 3.73
C GLU A 134 12.17 -18.79 2.79
N LYS A 135 11.01 -18.37 3.32
CA LYS A 135 9.90 -17.79 2.55
C LYS A 135 9.95 -16.26 2.52
N PHE A 136 10.64 -15.64 3.47
CA PHE A 136 10.71 -14.20 3.62
C PHE A 136 11.87 -13.84 4.53
N LYS A 137 12.67 -12.88 4.06
CA LYS A 137 13.72 -12.25 4.85
C LYS A 137 13.48 -10.76 4.85
N GLY A 138 13.28 -10.18 6.04
CA GLY A 138 13.05 -8.75 6.16
C GLY A 138 12.28 -8.38 7.41
N THR A 139 12.02 -7.08 7.55
CA THR A 139 11.35 -6.54 8.72
C THR A 139 9.88 -6.94 8.75
N PHE A 140 9.47 -7.43 9.92
CA PHE A 140 8.06 -7.60 10.26
C PHE A 140 7.67 -6.53 11.28
N TYR A 141 6.63 -5.80 10.93
CA TYR A 141 6.07 -4.73 11.74
C TYR A 141 4.84 -5.21 12.50
N GLU A 142 4.78 -4.89 13.78
CA GLU A 142 3.60 -5.14 14.61
C GLU A 142 2.63 -3.96 14.48
N ASN A 143 1.36 -4.20 14.83
CA ASN A 143 0.42 -3.09 14.94
C ASN A 143 0.85 -2.12 16.05
N ILE A 144 0.56 -0.85 15.84
CA ILE A 144 0.83 0.18 16.85
C ILE A 144 -0.17 0.08 18.00
N ARG A 145 0.26 0.55 19.18
CA ARG A 145 -0.62 0.65 20.34
C ARG A 145 -1.67 1.74 20.13
N ASP A 146 -2.71 1.67 20.94
CA ASP A 146 -3.84 2.59 20.91
C ASP A 146 -3.46 4.06 21.14
N ASP A 147 -2.45 4.29 21.98
CA ASP A 147 -1.86 5.59 22.31
C ASP A 147 -0.85 6.08 21.27
N GLU A 148 -0.48 5.24 20.30
CA GLU A 148 0.47 5.55 19.24
C GLU A 148 -0.23 5.91 17.91
N ARG A 149 -1.56 5.78 17.83
CA ARG A 149 -2.33 6.15 16.63
C ARG A 149 -2.19 7.62 16.31
N LEU A 150 -2.09 7.93 15.02
CA LEU A 150 -1.91 9.30 14.55
C LEU A 150 -3.22 9.85 13.95
N PRO A 151 -3.48 11.17 14.06
CA PRO A 151 -4.44 11.84 13.22
C PRO A 151 -4.00 11.75 11.74
N LEU A 152 -4.82 11.09 10.95
CA LEU A 152 -4.64 10.83 9.53
C LEU A 152 -5.78 11.45 8.74
N SER A 153 -5.48 11.91 7.53
CA SER A 153 -6.50 12.18 6.52
C SER A 153 -5.92 12.05 5.13
N TYR A 154 -6.77 11.76 4.16
CA TYR A 154 -6.41 11.90 2.77
C TYR A 154 -7.57 12.26 1.86
N VAL A 155 -7.24 12.79 0.68
CA VAL A 155 -8.15 12.93 -0.46
C VAL A 155 -7.63 12.07 -1.59
N LEU A 156 -8.43 11.11 -2.05
CA LEU A 156 -8.12 10.30 -3.22
C LEU A 156 -8.80 10.90 -4.45
N ARG A 157 -8.05 11.06 -5.53
CA ARG A 157 -8.55 11.59 -6.80
C ARG A 157 -8.24 10.64 -7.93
N LYS A 158 -9.14 10.62 -8.91
CA LYS A 158 -8.94 10.00 -10.21
C LYS A 158 -9.03 11.06 -11.28
N ASN A 159 -8.00 11.20 -12.11
CA ASN A 159 -7.92 12.23 -13.16
C ASN A 159 -8.26 13.63 -12.61
N GLY A 160 -7.73 13.96 -11.42
CA GLY A 160 -7.97 15.24 -10.73
C GLY A 160 -9.32 15.37 -9.99
N LYS A 161 -10.32 14.54 -10.32
CA LYS A 161 -11.63 14.55 -9.65
C LYS A 161 -11.57 13.77 -8.35
N VAL A 162 -12.12 14.32 -7.27
CA VAL A 162 -12.16 13.62 -5.98
C VAL A 162 -13.08 12.41 -6.06
N LEU A 163 -12.55 11.25 -5.68
CA LEU A 163 -13.31 10.02 -5.49
C LEU A 163 -13.84 9.91 -4.06
N LEU A 164 -12.97 10.04 -3.07
CA LEU A 164 -13.35 9.94 -1.66
C LEU A 164 -12.39 10.72 -0.75
N ARG A 165 -12.84 10.97 0.49
CA ARG A 165 -12.09 11.65 1.54
C ARG A 165 -12.21 10.87 2.83
N ARG A 166 -11.10 10.74 3.55
CA ARG A 166 -11.05 10.08 4.86
C ARG A 166 -10.30 10.94 5.86
N ARG A 167 -10.74 10.90 7.12
CA ARG A 167 -10.06 11.55 8.25
C ARG A 167 -10.43 10.85 9.55
N ALA A 168 -9.43 10.37 10.29
CA ALA A 168 -9.62 9.81 11.63
C ALA A 168 -8.28 9.74 12.37
N VAL A 169 -8.31 9.55 13.69
CA VAL A 169 -7.15 9.02 14.43
C VAL A 169 -7.17 7.52 14.23
N HIS A 170 -6.16 6.95 13.56
CA HIS A 170 -6.20 5.56 13.14
C HIS A 170 -4.79 4.95 13.03
N TRP A 171 -4.73 3.61 13.03
CA TRP A 171 -3.52 2.85 12.67
C TRP A 171 -3.53 2.47 11.19
N TRP A 172 -4.71 2.15 10.64
CA TRP A 172 -4.91 1.82 9.22
C TRP A 172 -6.13 2.52 8.62
N LEU A 173 -5.95 3.73 8.11
CA LEU A 173 -7.02 4.54 7.55
C LEU A 173 -7.27 4.16 6.09
N THR A 174 -8.37 3.47 5.81
CA THR A 174 -8.72 3.00 4.46
C THR A 174 -9.99 3.66 3.91
N GLY A 175 -10.22 3.48 2.61
CA GLY A 175 -11.41 3.94 1.91
C GLY A 175 -11.47 3.36 0.49
N PHE A 176 -12.58 2.71 0.15
CA PHE A 176 -12.76 1.97 -1.10
C PHE A 176 -14.09 2.32 -1.77
N LYS A 177 -14.02 2.77 -3.03
CA LYS A 177 -15.18 3.06 -3.89
C LYS A 177 -15.56 1.82 -4.68
N LEU A 178 -16.75 1.28 -4.44
CA LEU A 178 -17.26 0.12 -5.15
C LEU A 178 -17.72 0.46 -6.58
N GLY A 179 -17.42 -0.43 -7.54
CA GLY A 179 -17.85 -0.32 -8.94
C GLY A 179 -17.00 0.63 -9.79
N GLU A 180 -16.01 1.30 -9.20
CA GLU A 180 -15.09 2.19 -9.90
C GLU A 180 -13.82 1.43 -10.28
N PHE A 181 -13.53 1.39 -11.58
CA PHE A 181 -12.27 0.86 -12.10
C PHE A 181 -11.25 1.97 -12.31
N SER A 182 -10.02 1.81 -11.85
CA SER A 182 -8.93 2.77 -12.06
C SER A 182 -7.62 2.08 -12.45
N GLU A 183 -6.87 2.73 -13.34
CA GLU A 183 -5.45 2.44 -13.51
C GLU A 183 -4.67 3.23 -12.43
N THR A 184 -3.56 2.69 -11.91
CA THR A 184 -2.88 3.29 -10.75
C THR A 184 -2.32 4.69 -11.05
N ASP A 185 -1.85 4.91 -12.29
CA ASP A 185 -1.34 6.18 -12.79
C ASP A 185 -2.41 7.28 -12.92
N THR A 186 -3.69 6.91 -12.99
CA THR A 186 -4.80 7.88 -12.97
C THR A 186 -5.12 8.37 -11.57
N LEU A 187 -4.59 7.74 -10.53
CA LEU A 187 -4.88 8.03 -9.14
C LEU A 187 -3.82 8.93 -8.50
N THR A 188 -4.27 9.89 -7.70
CA THR A 188 -3.41 10.72 -6.84
C THR A 188 -4.00 10.79 -5.44
N MET A 189 -3.14 10.87 -4.43
CA MET A 189 -3.52 10.98 -3.02
C MET A 189 -2.88 12.21 -2.38
N ASP A 190 -3.71 13.08 -1.83
CA ASP A 190 -3.27 14.14 -0.92
C ASP A 190 -3.35 13.61 0.53
N ALA A 191 -2.26 13.10 1.08
CA ALA A 191 -2.20 12.55 2.44
C ALA A 191 -1.76 13.61 3.46
N SER A 192 -2.27 13.53 4.69
CA SER A 192 -1.89 14.39 5.81
C SER A 192 -1.76 13.57 7.07
N ILE A 193 -0.60 13.66 7.71
CA ILE A 193 -0.24 12.90 8.91
C ILE A 193 0.22 13.88 9.99
N THR A 194 -0.44 13.85 11.16
CA THR A 194 -0.04 14.68 12.32
C THR A 194 0.76 13.85 13.33
N PHE A 195 2.02 14.22 13.55
CA PHE A 195 2.92 13.55 14.48
C PHE A 195 2.81 14.11 15.90
N PRO A 196 3.14 13.33 16.94
CA PRO A 196 3.03 13.76 18.34
C PRO A 196 4.01 14.91 18.67
N ASN A 197 5.19 14.91 18.06
CA ASN A 197 6.22 15.92 18.29
C ASN A 197 7.08 16.15 17.04
N ARG A 198 7.99 17.12 17.15
CA ARG A 198 8.89 17.50 16.06
C ARG A 198 9.90 16.40 15.73
N GLU A 199 10.36 15.66 16.73
CA GLU A 199 11.36 14.61 16.55
C GLU A 199 10.85 13.49 15.64
N MET A 200 9.69 12.91 15.93
CA MET A 200 9.09 11.87 15.09
C MET A 200 8.77 12.39 13.68
N ARG A 201 8.25 13.62 13.60
CA ARG A 201 7.98 14.30 12.33
C ARG A 201 9.25 14.42 11.48
N ASP A 202 10.34 14.88 12.08
CA ASP A 202 11.59 15.14 11.37
C ASP A 202 12.24 13.82 10.93
N SER A 203 12.19 12.76 11.74
CA SER A 203 12.58 11.41 11.32
C SER A 203 11.81 10.94 10.08
N PHE A 204 10.48 11.14 10.06
CA PHE A 204 9.65 10.78 8.90
C PHE A 204 9.99 11.62 7.65
N ILE A 205 10.17 12.94 7.82
CA ILE A 205 10.56 13.84 6.72
C ILE A 205 11.91 13.43 6.12
N ASP A 206 12.88 13.07 6.96
CA ASP A 206 14.19 12.66 6.48
C ASP A 206 14.13 11.35 5.70
N SER A 207 13.25 10.41 6.08
CA SER A 207 12.96 9.22 5.28
C SER A 207 12.26 9.53 3.96
N LEU A 208 11.28 10.45 3.93
CA LEU A 208 10.70 10.92 2.67
C LEU A 208 11.77 11.47 1.70
N LYS A 209 12.68 12.31 2.20
CA LYS A 209 13.77 12.85 1.38
C LYS A 209 14.71 11.76 0.87
N LYS A 210 14.99 10.74 1.69
CA LYS A 210 15.83 9.60 1.29
C LYS A 210 15.17 8.75 0.20
N LEU A 211 13.84 8.61 0.22
CA LEU A 211 13.09 7.93 -0.84
C LEU A 211 13.15 8.70 -2.17
N GLY A 212 13.22 10.03 -2.13
CA GLY A 212 13.31 10.87 -3.33
C GLY A 212 12.37 12.06 -3.36
N TYR A 213 11.49 12.19 -2.36
CA TYR A 213 10.51 13.27 -2.30
C TYR A 213 11.16 14.65 -2.26
N ARG A 214 10.69 15.54 -3.14
CA ARG A 214 11.19 16.91 -3.29
C ARG A 214 10.31 17.91 -2.55
N ARG A 215 10.81 19.14 -2.39
CA ARG A 215 10.13 20.24 -1.67
C ARG A 215 8.74 20.62 -2.22
N ARG A 216 8.37 20.18 -3.43
CA ARG A 216 7.04 20.44 -4.04
C ARG A 216 6.06 19.29 -3.81
N GLU A 217 6.53 18.13 -3.39
CA GLU A 217 5.74 16.91 -3.24
C GLU A 217 5.28 16.69 -1.80
N PHE A 218 5.81 17.47 -0.85
CA PHE A 218 5.28 17.53 0.50
C PHE A 218 5.45 18.91 1.12
N SER A 219 4.66 19.19 2.16
CA SER A 219 4.74 20.41 2.94
C SER A 219 4.59 20.11 4.43
N VAL A 220 5.12 21.01 5.26
CA VAL A 220 5.14 20.82 6.72
C VAL A 220 4.49 22.03 7.39
N ARG A 221 3.53 21.77 8.28
CA ARG A 221 2.91 22.78 9.12
C ARG A 221 2.84 22.27 10.56
N ARG A 222 3.62 22.89 11.46
CA ARG A 222 3.79 22.41 12.85
C ARG A 222 4.20 20.93 12.83
N ASN A 223 3.46 20.04 13.50
CA ASN A 223 3.74 18.61 13.51
C ASN A 223 3.01 17.84 12.39
N THR A 224 2.39 18.53 11.42
CA THR A 224 1.67 17.88 10.32
C THR A 224 2.49 17.92 9.04
N VAL A 225 2.60 16.77 8.39
CA VAL A 225 3.20 16.62 7.06
C VAL A 225 2.08 16.32 6.08
N ASN A 226 1.99 17.12 5.02
CA ASN A 226 1.08 16.86 3.89
C ASN A 226 1.92 16.36 2.71
N ILE A 227 1.51 15.26 2.09
CA ILE A 227 2.21 14.58 1.01
C ILE A 227 1.29 14.59 -0.21
N HIS A 228 1.82 14.97 -1.36
CA HIS A 228 1.16 14.89 -2.65
C HIS A 228 1.66 13.65 -3.39
N TYR A 229 1.05 12.52 -3.08
CA TYR A 229 1.43 11.21 -3.59
C TYR A 229 0.81 10.98 -4.97
N THR A 230 1.62 11.14 -6.01
CA THR A 230 1.22 11.04 -7.42
C THR A 230 1.78 9.77 -8.04
N GLU A 231 3.10 9.63 -8.02
CA GLU A 231 3.84 8.45 -8.44
C GLU A 231 4.67 7.94 -7.25
N PRO A 232 4.89 6.62 -7.14
CA PRO A 232 5.77 6.07 -6.12
C PRO A 232 7.23 6.40 -6.39
N HIS A 233 7.96 6.76 -5.33
CA HIS A 233 9.41 6.87 -5.34
C HIS A 233 10.08 5.54 -4.95
N SER A 234 9.36 4.70 -4.18
CA SER A 234 9.75 3.35 -3.83
C SER A 234 9.66 2.35 -5.00
N VAL A 235 10.48 1.31 -4.93
CA VAL A 235 10.36 0.14 -5.80
C VAL A 235 9.01 -0.53 -5.54
N GLN A 236 8.24 -0.74 -6.61
CA GLN A 236 6.95 -1.41 -6.53
C GLN A 236 7.12 -2.93 -6.42
N PRO A 237 6.12 -3.65 -5.85
CA PRO A 237 6.19 -5.09 -5.69
C PRO A 237 6.50 -5.80 -7.01
N GLU A 238 7.42 -6.78 -6.98
CA GLU A 238 7.88 -7.56 -8.14
C GLU A 238 6.72 -8.31 -8.81
N ALA A 239 5.70 -8.68 -8.04
CA ALA A 239 4.48 -9.32 -8.56
C ALA A 239 3.67 -8.44 -9.55
N ARG A 240 4.06 -7.18 -9.74
CA ARG A 240 3.55 -6.29 -10.81
C ARG A 240 4.21 -6.51 -12.18
N ASP A 241 4.95 -7.60 -12.39
CA ASP A 241 5.43 -7.98 -13.73
C ASP A 241 4.29 -7.91 -14.77
N GLY A 242 4.49 -7.09 -15.80
CA GLY A 242 3.38 -6.46 -16.54
C GLY A 242 2.35 -7.39 -17.20
N ILE A 243 2.69 -8.67 -17.41
CA ILE A 243 1.73 -9.68 -17.91
C ILE A 243 0.69 -10.01 -16.83
N GLN A 244 1.11 -10.19 -15.58
CA GLN A 244 0.22 -10.50 -14.47
C GLN A 244 -0.67 -9.31 -14.14
N GLU A 245 -0.09 -8.11 -14.06
CA GLU A 245 -0.84 -6.86 -13.84
C GLU A 245 -1.94 -6.65 -14.89
N ALA A 246 -1.62 -6.78 -16.18
CA ALA A 246 -2.59 -6.58 -17.25
C ALA A 246 -3.76 -7.57 -17.20
N VAL A 247 -3.49 -8.84 -16.85
CA VAL A 247 -4.54 -9.86 -16.71
C VAL A 247 -5.45 -9.56 -15.53
N VAL A 248 -4.87 -9.19 -14.37
CA VAL A 248 -5.63 -8.82 -13.17
C VAL A 248 -6.47 -7.56 -13.43
N GLN A 249 -5.89 -6.50 -13.99
CA GLN A 249 -6.62 -5.26 -14.30
C GLN A 249 -7.72 -5.47 -15.34
N LYS A 250 -7.49 -6.30 -16.36
CA LYS A 250 -8.55 -6.66 -17.32
C LYS A 250 -9.72 -7.35 -16.61
N THR A 251 -9.43 -8.24 -15.66
CA THR A 251 -10.45 -8.92 -14.86
C THR A 251 -11.21 -7.93 -13.98
N ASN A 252 -10.50 -7.06 -13.24
CA ASN A 252 -11.08 -6.02 -12.41
C ASN A 252 -11.99 -5.07 -13.21
N LYS A 253 -11.53 -4.64 -14.38
CA LYS A 253 -12.29 -3.77 -15.30
C LYS A 253 -13.57 -4.43 -15.79
N ASN A 254 -13.51 -5.70 -16.17
CA ASN A 254 -14.67 -6.46 -16.61
C ASN A 254 -15.67 -6.66 -15.46
N ASN A 255 -15.19 -6.95 -14.25
CA ASN A 255 -16.03 -7.14 -13.09
C ASN A 255 -16.71 -5.82 -12.66
N CYS A 256 -16.00 -4.69 -12.69
CA CYS A 256 -16.61 -3.36 -12.44
C CYS A 256 -17.70 -3.05 -13.47
N ARG A 257 -17.44 -3.30 -14.76
CA ARG A 257 -18.44 -3.13 -15.83
C ARG A 257 -19.66 -4.01 -15.63
N LEU A 258 -19.46 -5.27 -15.26
CA LEU A 258 -20.54 -6.21 -14.99
C LEU A 258 -21.38 -5.76 -13.79
N TYR A 259 -20.73 -5.32 -12.70
CA TYR A 259 -21.40 -4.77 -11.53
C TYR A 259 -22.26 -3.56 -11.90
N GLU A 260 -21.68 -2.58 -12.60
CA GLU A 260 -22.40 -1.36 -13.01
C GLU A 260 -23.56 -1.69 -13.96
N PHE A 261 -23.35 -2.53 -14.98
CA PHE A 261 -24.40 -2.95 -15.90
C PHE A 261 -25.54 -3.70 -15.19
N THR A 262 -25.20 -4.60 -14.26
CA THR A 262 -26.20 -5.41 -13.55
C THR A 262 -27.04 -4.59 -12.57
N THR A 263 -26.48 -3.49 -12.07
CA THR A 263 -27.08 -2.67 -11.00
C THR A 263 -27.45 -1.26 -11.44
N GLU A 264 -27.36 -0.94 -12.74
CA GLU A 264 -27.57 0.39 -13.33
C GLU A 264 -28.91 1.06 -12.96
N LYS A 265 -29.92 0.24 -12.63
CA LYS A 265 -31.26 0.71 -12.25
C LYS A 265 -31.31 1.36 -10.87
N TYR A 266 -30.29 1.16 -10.04
CA TYR A 266 -30.25 1.63 -8.66
C TYR A 266 -29.22 2.76 -8.53
N PRO A 267 -29.65 3.94 -8.06
CA PRO A 267 -28.80 5.14 -8.08
C PRO A 267 -27.75 5.16 -6.95
N ASN A 268 -27.94 4.37 -5.88
CA ASN A 268 -27.07 4.35 -4.73
C ASN A 268 -26.53 2.95 -4.44
N THR A 269 -25.36 2.88 -3.82
CA THR A 269 -24.64 1.62 -3.55
C THR A 269 -25.41 0.66 -2.64
N LEU A 270 -26.18 1.15 -1.66
CA LEU A 270 -26.95 0.29 -0.77
C LEU A 270 -28.02 -0.50 -1.55
N ASP A 271 -28.79 0.17 -2.41
CA ASP A 271 -29.79 -0.48 -3.26
C ASP A 271 -29.13 -1.44 -4.26
N LYS A 272 -27.97 -1.07 -4.83
CA LYS A 272 -27.19 -1.94 -5.73
C LYS A 272 -26.80 -3.25 -5.03
N ILE A 273 -26.33 -3.17 -3.78
CA ILE A 273 -25.89 -4.33 -3.00
C ILE A 273 -27.08 -5.14 -2.50
N GLU A 274 -28.13 -4.49 -1.99
CA GLU A 274 -29.35 -5.17 -1.55
C GLU A 274 -29.99 -5.94 -2.72
N TYR A 275 -29.96 -5.38 -3.93
CA TYR A 275 -30.38 -6.06 -5.14
C TYR A 275 -29.54 -7.32 -5.43
N ILE A 276 -28.20 -7.21 -5.38
CA ILE A 276 -27.32 -8.37 -5.58
C ILE A 276 -27.61 -9.45 -4.53
N LYS A 277 -27.73 -9.06 -3.25
CA LYS A 277 -28.06 -9.97 -2.14
C LYS A 277 -29.40 -10.66 -2.36
N ALA A 278 -30.43 -9.95 -2.82
CA ALA A 278 -31.75 -10.50 -3.04
C ALA A 278 -31.83 -11.41 -4.28
N VAL A 279 -31.08 -11.09 -5.34
CA VAL A 279 -31.18 -11.78 -6.62
C VAL A 279 -30.20 -12.96 -6.73
N MET A 280 -28.98 -12.79 -6.21
CA MET A 280 -27.89 -13.76 -6.23
C MET A 280 -27.26 -13.91 -4.83
N PRO A 281 -28.01 -14.40 -3.83
CA PRO A 281 -27.54 -14.50 -2.44
C PRO A 281 -26.30 -15.38 -2.30
N GLU A 282 -26.19 -16.45 -3.09
CA GLU A 282 -25.02 -17.34 -3.06
C GLU A 282 -23.76 -16.61 -3.53
N LEU A 283 -23.88 -15.77 -4.56
CA LEU A 283 -22.79 -14.94 -5.05
C LEU A 283 -22.43 -13.84 -4.04
N TYR A 284 -23.44 -13.23 -3.40
CA TYR A 284 -23.23 -12.26 -2.33
C TYR A 284 -22.46 -12.87 -1.15
N THR A 285 -22.84 -14.06 -0.70
CA THR A 285 -22.12 -14.80 0.34
C THR A 285 -20.68 -15.09 -0.07
N ILE A 286 -20.44 -15.58 -1.29
CA ILE A 286 -19.07 -15.78 -1.79
C ILE A 286 -18.24 -14.49 -1.73
N PHE A 287 -18.83 -13.35 -2.10
CA PHE A 287 -18.11 -12.07 -2.04
C PHE A 287 -17.80 -11.66 -0.60
N VAL A 288 -18.79 -11.68 0.30
CA VAL A 288 -18.56 -11.34 1.71
C VAL A 288 -17.53 -12.29 2.34
N ASP A 289 -17.66 -13.59 2.08
CA ASP A 289 -16.72 -14.62 2.53
C ASP A 289 -15.31 -14.42 1.94
N SER A 290 -15.19 -13.92 0.72
CA SER A 290 -13.88 -13.64 0.11
C SER A 290 -13.16 -12.44 0.73
N LEU A 291 -13.89 -11.53 1.38
CA LEU A 291 -13.30 -10.46 2.19
C LEU A 291 -12.69 -11.01 3.49
N TYR A 292 -13.23 -12.12 3.99
CA TYR A 292 -12.51 -12.93 4.97
C TYR A 292 -11.35 -13.57 4.24
N ALA A 293 -10.19 -12.99 4.48
CA ALA A 293 -8.98 -13.49 3.90
C ALA A 293 -8.51 -14.77 4.61
N LYS A 294 -9.38 -15.78 4.77
CA LYS A 294 -9.00 -17.14 5.16
C LYS A 294 -7.86 -17.63 4.28
N GLY A 295 -7.91 -17.33 2.97
CA GLY A 295 -6.80 -17.62 2.05
C GLY A 295 -5.48 -16.89 2.37
N ILE A 296 -5.54 -15.60 2.76
CA ILE A 296 -4.35 -14.82 3.19
C ILE A 296 -3.83 -15.36 4.52
N TYR A 297 -4.71 -15.55 5.50
CA TYR A 297 -4.37 -16.09 6.83
C TYR A 297 -3.77 -17.48 6.76
N GLU A 298 -4.30 -18.37 5.91
CA GLU A 298 -3.76 -19.70 5.70
C GLU A 298 -2.41 -19.62 4.97
N ALA A 299 -2.30 -18.79 3.92
CA ALA A 299 -1.05 -18.60 3.19
C ALA A 299 0.09 -18.05 4.08
N PHE A 300 -0.24 -17.17 5.03
CA PHE A 300 0.70 -16.53 5.95
C PHE A 300 0.62 -17.08 7.39
N GLY A 301 -0.03 -18.22 7.61
CA GLY A 301 -0.17 -18.81 8.95
C GLY A 301 1.17 -19.06 9.65
N TRP A 302 2.22 -19.31 8.87
CA TRP A 302 3.59 -19.46 9.34
C TRP A 302 4.15 -18.19 10.03
N ILE A 303 3.70 -16.99 9.63
CA ILE A 303 4.08 -15.72 10.29
C ILE A 303 3.48 -15.69 11.70
N LYS A 304 2.24 -16.16 11.86
CA LYS A 304 1.59 -16.27 13.17
C LYS A 304 2.30 -17.28 14.07
N ASP A 305 2.74 -18.42 13.53
CA ASP A 305 3.54 -19.39 14.26
C ASP A 305 4.87 -18.77 14.73
N TRP A 306 5.55 -18.03 13.86
CA TRP A 306 6.75 -17.26 14.20
C TRP A 306 6.48 -16.22 15.29
N LEU A 307 5.40 -15.44 15.19
CA LEU A 307 5.03 -14.40 16.18
C LEU A 307 4.73 -14.98 17.56
N THR A 308 4.07 -16.14 17.60
CA THR A 308 3.67 -16.80 18.84
C THR A 308 4.78 -17.65 19.45
N GLY A 309 5.95 -17.72 18.80
CA GLY A 309 7.08 -18.54 19.24
C GLY A 309 6.81 -20.05 19.16
N LYS A 310 5.69 -20.46 18.52
CA LYS A 310 5.45 -21.86 18.20
C LYS A 310 6.40 -22.23 17.07
N ARG A 311 7.48 -22.94 17.41
CA ARG A 311 8.21 -23.69 16.38
C ARG A 311 7.19 -24.59 15.69
N PRO A 312 7.12 -24.61 14.35
CA PRO A 312 6.26 -25.56 13.67
C PRO A 312 6.59 -26.95 14.23
N GLU A 313 5.57 -27.70 14.65
CA GLU A 313 5.81 -29.07 15.10
C GLU A 313 6.60 -29.79 14.01
N PRO A 314 7.66 -30.55 14.38
CA PRO A 314 8.34 -31.40 13.41
C PRO A 314 7.27 -32.19 12.67
N ARG A 315 7.24 -32.09 11.34
CA ARG A 315 6.31 -32.87 10.53
C ARG A 315 6.38 -34.32 11.03
N PRO A 316 5.24 -35.01 11.25
CA PRO A 316 5.27 -36.43 11.60
C PRO A 316 6.19 -37.14 10.61
N PRO A 317 7.14 -37.96 11.08
CA PRO A 317 8.05 -38.66 10.17
C PRO A 317 7.21 -39.38 9.12
N HIS A 318 7.53 -39.11 7.85
CA HIS A 318 6.89 -39.84 6.76
C HIS A 318 7.00 -41.34 7.05
N PRO A 319 5.92 -42.13 6.85
CA PRO A 319 6.00 -43.57 7.02
C PRO A 319 7.21 -44.09 6.21
N PRO A 320 8.04 -44.97 6.80
CA PRO A 320 9.27 -45.42 6.17
C PRO A 320 8.94 -45.94 4.78
N LYS A 321 9.65 -45.40 3.78
CA LYS A 321 9.52 -45.87 2.39
C LYS A 321 9.73 -47.38 2.38
N PRO A 322 8.90 -48.15 1.65
CA PRO A 322 9.13 -49.58 1.45
C PRO A 322 10.57 -49.80 0.98
N PRO A 323 11.28 -50.82 1.50
CA PRO A 323 12.65 -51.08 1.08
C PRO A 323 12.68 -51.27 -0.45
N CYS A 324 13.57 -50.52 -1.10
CA CYS A 324 13.78 -50.62 -2.54
C CYS A 324 14.17 -52.06 -2.88
N PRO A 325 13.63 -52.65 -3.98
CA PRO A 325 14.12 -53.92 -4.46
C PRO A 325 15.62 -53.83 -4.77
N PRO A 326 16.40 -54.90 -4.53
CA PRO A 326 17.84 -54.90 -4.77
C PRO A 326 18.15 -54.54 -6.22
N LYS A 327 19.03 -53.55 -6.40
CA LYS A 327 19.49 -53.13 -7.73
C LYS A 327 20.31 -54.28 -8.37
N PRO A 328 20.06 -54.62 -9.65
CA PRO A 328 20.95 -55.52 -10.37
C PRO A 328 22.36 -54.90 -10.47
N PRO A 329 23.42 -55.74 -10.49
CA PRO A 329 24.79 -55.24 -10.61
C PRO A 329 24.99 -54.52 -11.94
N CYS A 330 25.65 -53.36 -11.89
CA CYS A 330 25.99 -52.57 -13.06
C CYS A 330 26.98 -53.33 -13.95
N PRO A 331 26.84 -53.30 -15.29
CA PRO A 331 27.88 -53.78 -16.19
C PRO A 331 29.14 -52.91 -16.06
N PRO A 332 30.34 -53.48 -16.30
CA PRO A 332 31.60 -52.75 -16.20
C PRO A 332 31.67 -51.61 -17.22
N GLU A 333 32.15 -50.46 -16.77
CA GLU A 333 32.31 -49.26 -17.59
C GLU A 333 33.44 -49.44 -18.63
N PRO A 334 33.24 -49.04 -19.90
CA PRO A 334 34.32 -48.98 -20.86
C PRO A 334 35.30 -47.83 -20.54
N PRO A 335 36.59 -47.97 -20.87
CA PRO A 335 37.59 -46.93 -20.61
C PRO A 335 37.27 -45.63 -21.38
N CYS A 336 37.46 -44.50 -20.70
CA CYS A 336 37.22 -43.18 -21.25
C CYS A 336 38.18 -42.89 -22.43
N PRO A 337 37.69 -42.34 -23.56
CA PRO A 337 38.57 -41.87 -24.63
C PRO A 337 39.36 -40.63 -24.16
N PRO A 338 40.58 -40.42 -24.68
CA PRO A 338 41.40 -39.27 -24.31
C PRO A 338 40.75 -37.96 -24.77
N GLU A 339 40.85 -36.93 -23.93
CA GLU A 339 40.28 -35.61 -24.18
C GLU A 339 40.97 -34.93 -25.39
N PRO A 340 40.22 -34.35 -26.33
CA PRO A 340 40.79 -33.54 -27.40
C PRO A 340 41.33 -32.20 -26.85
N PRO A 341 42.41 -31.66 -27.43
CA PRO A 341 42.99 -30.40 -26.98
C PRO A 341 42.03 -29.22 -27.18
N CYS A 342 41.97 -28.34 -26.18
CA CYS A 342 41.12 -27.15 -26.19
C CYS A 342 41.42 -26.25 -27.39
N PRO A 343 40.40 -25.76 -28.11
CA PRO A 343 40.61 -24.79 -29.18
C PRO A 343 41.14 -23.45 -28.63
N PRO A 344 41.99 -22.74 -29.39
CA PRO A 344 42.52 -21.45 -28.97
C PRO A 344 41.40 -20.42 -28.84
N LYS A 345 41.49 -19.59 -27.79
CA LYS A 345 40.52 -18.50 -27.53
C LYS A 345 40.54 -17.49 -28.68
N PRO A 346 39.37 -17.10 -29.23
CA PRO A 346 39.31 -16.03 -30.22
C PRO A 346 39.73 -14.69 -29.60
N PRO A 347 40.37 -13.80 -30.40
CA PRO A 347 40.75 -12.47 -29.92
C PRO A 347 39.53 -11.64 -29.56
N CYS A 348 39.68 -10.81 -28.53
CA CYS A 348 38.62 -9.92 -28.07
C CYS A 348 38.27 -8.89 -29.17
N PRO A 349 36.98 -8.58 -29.38
CA PRO A 349 36.60 -7.51 -30.30
C PRO A 349 37.13 -6.16 -29.79
N PRO A 350 37.52 -5.24 -30.70
CA PRO A 350 37.99 -3.91 -30.32
C PRO A 350 36.86 -3.11 -29.65
N GLU A 351 37.22 -2.35 -28.63
CA GLU A 351 36.28 -1.47 -27.91
C GLU A 351 35.71 -0.41 -28.86
N PRO A 352 34.39 -0.14 -28.79
CA PRO A 352 33.79 0.94 -29.57
C PRO A 352 34.32 2.31 -29.08
N PRO A 353 34.51 3.28 -29.99
CA PRO A 353 34.97 4.61 -29.62
C PRO A 353 33.95 5.32 -28.72
N CYS A 354 34.45 5.98 -27.68
CA CYS A 354 33.63 6.78 -26.77
C CYS A 354 32.83 7.84 -27.54
N PRO A 355 31.54 8.04 -27.22
CA PRO A 355 30.77 9.13 -27.82
C PRO A 355 31.37 10.49 -27.42
N PRO A 356 31.32 11.50 -28.30
CA PRO A 356 31.82 12.83 -28.00
C PRO A 356 31.03 13.44 -26.84
N LYS A 357 31.74 14.08 -25.90
CA LYS A 357 31.12 14.78 -24.79
C LYS A 357 30.24 15.92 -25.32
N PRO A 358 28.97 16.05 -24.87
CA PRO A 358 28.13 17.18 -25.23
C PRO A 358 28.77 18.49 -24.72
N PRO A 359 28.60 19.61 -25.44
CA PRO A 359 29.11 20.91 -25.01
C PRO A 359 28.45 21.33 -23.70
N CYS A 360 29.25 21.91 -22.81
CA CYS A 360 28.75 22.45 -21.54
C CYS A 360 27.66 23.51 -21.82
N PRO A 361 26.54 23.50 -21.08
CA PRO A 361 25.56 24.57 -21.18
C PRO A 361 26.20 25.91 -20.76
N PRO A 362 25.83 27.03 -21.40
CA PRO A 362 26.35 28.34 -21.04
C PRO A 362 25.96 28.67 -19.59
N HIS A 363 26.92 29.22 -18.84
CA HIS A 363 26.67 29.69 -17.48
C HIS A 363 25.58 30.79 -17.49
N PRO A 364 24.57 30.71 -16.60
CA PRO A 364 23.62 31.79 -16.44
C PRO A 364 24.36 33.06 -15.95
N PRO A 365 23.97 34.25 -16.43
CA PRO A 365 24.56 35.50 -15.95
C PRO A 365 24.30 35.65 -14.45
N CYS A 366 25.33 36.12 -13.73
CA CYS A 366 25.22 36.42 -12.31
C CYS A 366 24.07 37.40 -12.06
N PRO A 367 23.22 37.18 -11.04
CA PRO A 367 22.20 38.15 -10.68
C PRO A 367 22.89 39.45 -10.22
N SER A 368 22.47 40.57 -10.80
CA SER A 368 22.87 41.91 -10.37
C SER A 368 22.51 42.13 -8.90
N GLU A 369 23.46 42.63 -8.12
CA GLU A 369 23.25 43.00 -6.72
C GLU A 369 22.08 44.00 -6.59
N PRO A 370 21.20 43.82 -5.59
CA PRO A 370 20.16 44.81 -5.33
C PRO A 370 20.78 46.11 -4.78
N PRO A 371 20.24 47.29 -5.14
CA PRO A 371 20.77 48.56 -4.67
C PRO A 371 20.61 48.68 -3.15
N CYS A 372 21.69 49.13 -2.49
CA CYS A 372 21.72 49.41 -1.06
C CYS A 372 20.60 50.39 -0.67
N HIS A 373 19.75 49.99 0.29
CA HIS A 373 18.79 50.90 0.90
C HIS A 373 19.53 52.00 1.69
N PRO A 374 19.09 53.27 1.62
CA PRO A 374 19.68 54.32 2.44
C PRO A 374 19.37 54.06 3.92
N CYS A 375 20.41 54.16 4.76
CA CYS A 375 20.32 54.04 6.21
C CYS A 375 19.22 54.96 6.77
N ARG A 376 18.25 54.37 7.49
CA ARG A 376 17.34 55.14 8.32
C ARG A 376 18.11 55.74 9.49
N SER A 377 17.92 57.04 9.72
CA SER A 377 18.45 57.78 10.86
C SER A 377 18.00 57.13 12.18
N CYS A 378 18.94 57.04 13.13
CA CYS A 378 18.68 56.56 14.49
C CYS A 378 17.60 57.41 15.18
N PRO A 379 16.70 56.80 15.97
CA PRO A 379 15.77 57.54 16.80
C PRO A 379 16.53 58.25 17.94
N PRO A 380 16.03 59.41 18.43
CA PRO A 380 16.68 60.16 19.50
C PRO A 380 16.68 59.38 20.81
N ARG A 381 17.77 59.51 21.57
CA ARG A 381 17.95 58.92 22.91
C ARG A 381 16.81 59.34 23.83
N ARG A 382 16.17 58.36 24.49
CA ARG A 382 15.34 58.61 25.68
C ARG A 382 16.24 59.14 26.79
N GLN A 383 15.83 60.25 27.42
CA GLN A 383 16.36 60.66 28.73
C GLN A 383 15.90 59.61 29.76
N CYS A 384 16.84 59.04 30.50
CA CYS A 384 16.54 58.23 31.66
C CYS A 384 16.31 59.17 32.85
N ASP A 385 15.11 59.14 33.43
CA ASP A 385 14.87 59.75 34.73
C ASP A 385 15.59 58.97 35.83
N SER A 386 16.15 59.71 36.78
CA SER A 386 16.83 59.21 37.96
C SER A 386 15.81 58.63 38.95
N ASN A 387 15.46 57.36 38.79
CA ASN A 387 15.02 56.46 39.86
C ASN A 387 14.76 55.08 39.26
N ASP A 388 15.83 54.31 39.08
CA ASP A 388 15.82 52.90 39.46
C ASP A 388 17.25 52.34 39.35
N CYS A 389 17.91 52.34 40.51
CA CYS A 389 19.13 51.63 40.77
C CYS A 389 18.91 50.12 40.60
N CYS A 390 19.81 49.44 39.89
CA CYS A 390 20.72 48.45 40.49
C CYS A 390 21.45 47.65 39.40
N CYS A 391 22.66 48.10 39.08
CA CYS A 391 23.69 47.30 38.44
C CYS A 391 24.09 46.09 39.32
N ARG A 392 24.46 44.95 38.71
CA ARG A 392 25.81 44.30 38.78
C ARG A 392 25.79 42.79 38.36
N PRO A 393 26.95 42.15 38.01
CA PRO A 393 27.37 41.98 36.61
C PRO A 393 27.81 40.53 36.27
N SER A 394 28.07 40.21 35.00
CA SER A 394 29.11 39.21 34.67
C SER A 394 29.64 39.35 33.25
N ASP A 395 30.97 39.36 33.21
CA ASP A 395 31.89 39.54 32.10
C ASP A 395 31.82 38.47 31.01
N SER A 396 32.05 38.87 29.76
CA SER A 396 33.28 38.50 29.03
C SER A 396 33.21 38.91 27.54
N CYS A 397 33.81 40.07 27.23
CA CYS A 397 34.27 40.39 25.88
C CYS A 397 35.77 40.09 25.81
N HIS A 398 36.18 39.15 24.97
CA HIS A 398 37.58 38.98 24.56
C HIS A 398 37.73 39.36 23.09
N HIS A 399 38.73 40.22 22.86
CA HIS A 399 39.50 40.39 21.63
C HIS A 399 38.79 40.92 20.37
N CYS A 400 39.12 42.17 20.02
CA CYS A 400 39.97 42.36 18.85
C CYS A 400 40.75 43.68 18.99
N GLY A 401 42.06 43.58 18.95
CA GLY A 401 42.97 44.72 18.99
C GLY A 401 43.30 45.27 17.61
N LYS A 402 43.80 46.50 17.67
CA LYS A 402 44.91 47.08 16.88
C LYS A 402 44.68 47.48 15.41
N HIS A 403 44.83 48.81 15.23
CA HIS A 403 45.64 49.54 14.22
C HIS A 403 45.24 49.40 12.74
N ARG A 404 45.20 50.44 11.89
CA ARG A 404 45.91 51.74 11.74
C ARG A 404 45.01 52.65 10.86
N GLU A 405 44.95 53.97 11.06
CA GLU A 405 45.61 55.02 10.22
C GLU A 405 45.50 54.72 8.71
N GLU A 406 44.85 55.51 7.86
CA GLU A 406 44.73 56.98 7.72
C GLU A 406 43.28 57.45 7.45
#